data_AF-A0A383B240-F1
#
_entry.id   AF-A0A383B240-F1
#
_cell.length_a   1.000
_cell.length_b   1.000
_cell.length_c   1.000
_cell.angle_alpha   90.00
_cell.angle_beta   90.00
_cell.angle_gamma   90.00
#
_symmetry.space_group_name_H-M   'P 1'
#
loop_
_entity.id
_entity.type
_entity.pdbx_description
1 polymer ?
#
loop_
_entity_poly.entity_id
_entity_poly.type
_entity_poly.pdbx_seq_one_letter_code
_entity_poly.pdbx_strand_id
1 'polypeptide(L)'
;FPPKDEAAADRMLRAAEDLRPYEPDFVSITYGAGGGTRETTMRYARALKEDLGFEVMPHLTCVGHTKEELLEILGEFRDAGFRAVMALRGDPPKGEDSFSAVEGGFSHADELVSLARAHFPEFSIGVAGYPEKHPEAPDFGSDVTHLANKVSCGADFVTTQLFFDNAKYFSFVDSCRTGGIEVPVLPGLLPVGSLSQIKRFCAMCGATLPDELTRRLEAAGDDPSVVGQVGADWAYGQLAELLDGGAP
;
A
#
# COMPACT_ATOMS: atom_id res chain seq x y z
N PHE A 1 -0.44 9.01 -5.00
CA PHE A 1 -1.09 8.31 -6.14
C PHE A 1 -0.87 9.12 -7.41
N PRO A 2 -0.81 8.50 -8.60
CA PRO A 2 -0.64 9.21 -9.87
C PRO A 2 -1.75 10.28 -10.05
N PRO A 3 -1.39 11.56 -10.26
CA PRO A 3 -2.36 12.63 -10.42
C PRO A 3 -3.12 12.47 -11.74
N LYS A 4 -4.40 12.82 -11.73
CA LYS A 4 -5.30 12.67 -12.91
C LYS A 4 -5.28 13.88 -13.83
N ASP A 5 -4.79 15.01 -13.34
CA ASP A 5 -4.71 16.29 -14.04
C ASP A 5 -3.55 17.12 -13.47
N GLU A 6 -3.22 18.24 -14.12
CA GLU A 6 -2.12 19.13 -13.72
C GLU A 6 -2.34 19.74 -12.34
N ALA A 7 -3.58 20.11 -12.00
CA ALA A 7 -3.88 20.69 -10.70
C ALA A 7 -3.63 19.67 -9.56
N ALA A 8 -3.94 18.40 -9.77
CA ALA A 8 -3.63 17.31 -8.86
C ALA A 8 -2.13 17.04 -8.78
N ALA A 9 -1.40 17.19 -9.89
CA ALA A 9 0.05 17.05 -9.92
C ALA A 9 0.73 18.12 -9.07
N ASP A 10 0.34 19.39 -9.24
CA ASP A 10 0.85 20.50 -8.45
C ASP A 10 0.60 20.29 -6.95
N ARG A 11 -0.60 19.84 -6.57
CA ARG A 11 -0.92 19.54 -5.17
C ARG A 11 -0.06 18.40 -4.62
N MET A 12 0.15 17.35 -5.40
CA MET A 12 0.98 16.21 -4.98
C MET A 12 2.44 16.62 -4.79
N LEU A 13 3.01 17.39 -5.72
CA LEU A 13 4.40 17.84 -5.63
C LEU A 13 4.61 18.82 -4.47
N ARG A 14 3.68 19.75 -4.23
CA ARG A 14 3.72 20.62 -3.04
C ARG A 14 3.64 19.83 -1.73
N ALA A 15 2.75 18.85 -1.66
CA ALA A 15 2.67 17.98 -0.49
C ALA A 15 3.98 17.19 -0.27
N ALA A 16 4.63 16.75 -1.35
CA ALA A 16 5.94 16.11 -1.26
C ALA A 16 7.03 17.09 -0.78
N GLU A 17 7.04 18.34 -1.25
CA GLU A 17 7.94 19.38 -0.74
C GLU A 17 7.73 19.65 0.76
N ASP A 18 6.47 19.73 1.20
CA ASP A 18 6.11 19.94 2.61
C ASP A 18 6.54 18.76 3.51
N LEU A 19 6.62 17.54 2.95
CA LEU A 19 7.06 16.35 3.66
C LEU A 19 8.59 16.17 3.70
N ARG A 20 9.32 16.83 2.79
CA ARG A 20 10.78 16.68 2.67
C ARG A 20 11.56 16.95 3.97
N PRO A 21 11.23 17.97 4.78
CA PRO A 21 11.94 18.24 6.04
C PRO A 21 11.82 17.15 7.10
N TYR A 22 10.87 16.21 6.95
CA TYR A 22 10.69 15.09 7.87
C TYR A 22 11.52 13.85 7.48
N GLU A 23 12.33 13.95 6.42
CA GLU A 23 13.28 12.92 5.98
C GLU A 23 12.68 11.50 5.92
N PRO A 24 11.57 11.28 5.18
CA PRO A 24 10.95 9.96 5.12
C PRO A 24 11.92 8.94 4.51
N ASP A 25 11.98 7.73 5.09
CA ASP A 25 12.84 6.66 4.60
C ASP A 25 12.57 6.31 3.13
N PHE A 26 11.30 6.38 2.72
CA PHE A 26 10.87 6.29 1.33
C PHE A 26 9.50 6.93 1.14
N VAL A 27 9.16 7.25 -0.11
CA VAL A 27 7.79 7.58 -0.53
C VAL A 27 7.31 6.57 -1.56
N SER A 28 6.04 6.18 -1.50
CA SER A 28 5.47 5.26 -2.49
C SER A 28 4.53 5.97 -3.47
N ILE A 29 4.48 5.44 -4.69
CA ILE A 29 3.53 5.88 -5.70
C ILE A 29 2.73 4.69 -6.24
N THR A 30 1.41 4.79 -6.10
CA THR A 30 0.49 3.71 -6.47
C THR A 30 0.49 3.44 -7.97
N TYR A 31 0.05 2.25 -8.34
CA TYR A 31 -0.08 1.79 -9.72
C TYR A 31 -1.50 1.32 -9.95
N GLY A 32 -2.17 1.87 -10.96
CA GLY A 32 -3.54 1.53 -11.30
C GLY A 32 -3.65 0.13 -11.91
N ALA A 33 -4.76 -0.55 -11.65
CA ALA A 33 -5.07 -1.87 -12.21
C ALA A 33 -4.93 -1.86 -13.75
N GLY A 34 -4.25 -2.88 -14.29
CA GLY A 34 -4.08 -3.07 -15.73
C GLY A 34 -3.12 -2.10 -16.39
N GLY A 35 -2.25 -1.42 -15.63
CA GLY A 35 -1.23 -0.54 -16.19
C GLY A 35 -1.74 0.80 -16.74
N GLY A 36 -3.03 1.11 -16.57
CA GLY A 36 -3.65 2.34 -17.11
C GLY A 36 -3.07 3.66 -16.59
N THR A 37 -2.17 3.60 -15.60
CA THR A 37 -1.44 4.78 -15.07
C THR A 37 0.08 4.65 -15.17
N ARG A 38 0.61 3.62 -15.84
CA ARG A 38 2.05 3.30 -15.91
C ARG A 38 2.91 4.51 -16.25
N GLU A 39 2.61 5.19 -17.35
CA GLU A 39 3.36 6.36 -17.80
C GLU A 39 3.33 7.50 -16.76
N THR A 40 2.17 7.70 -16.13
CA THR A 40 1.98 8.74 -15.11
C THR A 40 2.73 8.37 -13.83
N THR A 41 2.65 7.11 -13.38
CA THR A 41 3.42 6.59 -12.25
C THR A 41 4.91 6.80 -12.49
N MET A 42 5.44 6.40 -13.65
CA MET A 42 6.85 6.58 -13.97
C MET A 42 7.29 8.04 -14.00
N ARG A 43 6.51 8.91 -14.66
CA ARG A 43 6.80 10.34 -14.74
C ARG A 43 6.95 10.96 -13.35
N TYR A 44 5.99 10.72 -12.46
CA TYR A 44 6.02 11.34 -11.14
C TYR A 44 6.92 10.62 -10.14
N ALA A 45 7.16 9.32 -10.30
CA ALA A 45 8.21 8.62 -9.55
C ALA A 45 9.59 9.25 -9.83
N ARG A 46 9.89 9.57 -11.09
CA ARG A 46 11.12 10.27 -11.47
C ARG A 46 11.18 11.67 -10.89
N ALA A 47 10.10 12.46 -11.01
CA ALA A 47 10.07 13.80 -10.41
C ALA A 47 10.33 13.78 -8.89
N LEU A 48 9.69 12.85 -8.16
CA LEU A 48 9.92 12.70 -6.71
C LEU A 48 11.38 12.33 -6.38
N LYS A 49 12.04 11.51 -7.22
CA LYS A 49 13.43 11.11 -7.01
C LYS A 49 14.43 12.17 -7.45
N GLU A 50 14.33 12.61 -8.70
CA GLU A 50 15.31 13.49 -9.37
C GLU A 50 15.20 14.94 -8.86
N ASP A 51 13.97 15.46 -8.71
CA ASP A 51 13.76 16.86 -8.36
C ASP A 51 13.73 17.08 -6.83
N LEU A 52 13.16 16.12 -6.09
CA LEU A 52 12.96 16.25 -4.64
C LEU A 52 13.89 15.37 -3.79
N GLY A 53 14.63 14.43 -4.39
CA GLY A 53 15.65 13.63 -3.71
C GLY A 53 15.11 12.47 -2.87
N PHE A 54 13.85 12.07 -3.04
CA PHE A 54 13.29 10.96 -2.28
C PHE A 54 13.82 9.60 -2.74
N GLU A 55 13.91 8.64 -1.82
CA GLU A 55 13.87 7.23 -2.20
C GLU A 55 12.42 6.86 -2.54
N VAL A 56 12.21 6.35 -3.74
CA VAL A 56 10.87 6.15 -4.30
C VAL A 56 10.61 4.67 -4.51
N MET A 57 9.52 4.19 -3.94
CA MET A 57 8.99 2.85 -4.17
C MET A 57 7.75 2.90 -5.07
N PRO A 58 7.90 2.70 -6.39
CA PRO A 58 6.75 2.48 -7.26
C PRO A 58 6.04 1.17 -6.89
N HIS A 59 4.71 1.20 -6.95
CA HIS A 59 3.91 -0.02 -6.93
C HIS A 59 3.94 -0.70 -8.31
N LEU A 60 3.76 -2.01 -8.32
CA LEU A 60 3.58 -2.81 -9.53
C LEU A 60 2.55 -3.90 -9.27
N THR A 61 1.58 -4.03 -10.17
CA THR A 61 0.50 -5.03 -10.08
C THR A 61 0.61 -6.09 -11.17
N CYS A 62 0.31 -7.36 -10.86
CA CYS A 62 0.19 -8.43 -11.85
C CYS A 62 -0.98 -8.24 -12.81
N VAL A 63 -2.10 -7.67 -12.34
CA VAL A 63 -3.35 -7.59 -13.11
C VAL A 63 -3.14 -6.86 -14.44
N GLY A 64 -3.58 -7.49 -15.53
CA GLY A 64 -3.51 -6.97 -16.88
C GLY A 64 -2.12 -7.00 -17.52
N HIS A 65 -1.15 -7.71 -16.95
CA HIS A 65 0.20 -7.83 -17.51
C HIS A 65 0.65 -9.27 -17.73
N THR A 66 1.40 -9.49 -18.81
CA THR A 66 2.15 -10.74 -19.00
C THR A 66 3.42 -10.74 -18.16
N LYS A 67 4.02 -11.92 -17.97
CA LYS A 67 5.33 -12.03 -17.34
C LYS A 67 6.41 -11.19 -18.04
N GLU A 68 6.40 -11.17 -19.37
CA GLU A 68 7.37 -10.42 -20.17
C GLU A 68 7.24 -8.92 -19.94
N GLU A 69 6.01 -8.39 -19.93
CA GLU A 69 5.76 -6.98 -19.63
C GLU A 69 6.19 -6.61 -18.19
N LEU A 70 5.95 -7.49 -17.22
CA LEU A 70 6.38 -7.27 -15.84
C LEU A 70 7.92 -7.20 -15.74
N LEU A 71 8.65 -8.05 -16.48
CA LEU A 71 10.11 -7.99 -16.56
C LEU A 71 10.61 -6.68 -17.18
N GLU A 72 9.95 -6.22 -18.25
CA GLU A 72 10.27 -4.95 -18.89
C GLU A 72 10.06 -3.77 -17.93
N ILE A 73 8.93 -3.73 -17.22
CA ILE A 73 8.61 -2.67 -16.26
C ILE A 73 9.62 -2.65 -15.10
N LEU A 74 9.97 -3.82 -14.55
CA LEU A 74 10.99 -3.92 -13.51
C LEU A 74 12.37 -3.45 -14.01
N GLY A 75 12.71 -3.76 -15.27
CA GLY A 75 13.91 -3.23 -15.92
C GLY A 75 13.90 -1.71 -16.03
N GLU A 76 12.78 -1.12 -16.45
CA GLU A 76 12.61 0.34 -16.50
C GLU A 76 12.73 0.99 -15.11
N PHE A 77 12.20 0.35 -14.06
CA PHE A 77 12.33 0.84 -12.69
C PHE A 77 13.79 0.86 -12.26
N ARG A 78 14.53 -0.22 -12.52
CA ARG A 78 15.97 -0.33 -12.21
C ARG A 78 16.77 0.74 -12.95
N ASP A 79 16.49 0.92 -14.25
CA ASP A 79 17.21 1.85 -15.13
C ASP A 79 16.90 3.32 -14.77
N ALA A 80 15.71 3.59 -14.25
CA ALA A 80 15.35 4.88 -13.64
C ALA A 80 15.97 5.11 -12.25
N GLY A 81 16.73 4.14 -11.73
CA GLY A 81 17.44 4.25 -10.46
C GLY A 81 16.59 3.96 -9.22
N PHE A 82 15.37 3.43 -9.37
CA PHE A 82 14.62 2.94 -8.21
C PHE A 82 15.30 1.70 -7.64
N ARG A 83 15.24 1.55 -6.31
CA ARG A 83 15.81 0.39 -5.59
C ARG A 83 14.79 -0.33 -4.72
N ALA A 84 13.53 0.07 -4.79
CA ALA A 84 12.43 -0.59 -4.12
C ALA A 84 11.24 -0.80 -5.06
N VAL A 85 10.43 -1.82 -4.82
CA VAL A 85 9.16 -2.07 -5.53
C VAL A 85 8.13 -2.65 -4.57
N MET A 86 6.89 -2.15 -4.64
CA MET A 86 5.76 -2.75 -3.95
C MET A 86 5.05 -3.74 -4.88
N ALA A 87 5.28 -5.04 -4.68
CA ALA A 87 4.75 -6.11 -5.50
C ALA A 87 3.33 -6.51 -5.05
N LEU A 88 2.37 -6.36 -5.95
CA LEU A 88 0.95 -6.54 -5.68
C LEU A 88 0.29 -7.42 -6.75
N ARG A 89 -0.81 -8.09 -6.39
CA ARG A 89 -1.67 -8.75 -7.40
C ARG A 89 -2.41 -7.69 -8.23
N GLY A 90 -2.94 -6.68 -7.54
CA GLY A 90 -3.82 -5.66 -8.10
C GLY A 90 -5.30 -6.02 -7.92
N ASP A 91 -6.12 -4.98 -7.99
CA ASP A 91 -7.58 -5.09 -7.97
C ASP A 91 -8.09 -5.57 -9.34
N PRO A 92 -9.28 -6.20 -9.40
CA PRO A 92 -9.95 -6.48 -10.66
C PRO A 92 -10.07 -5.23 -11.55
N PRO A 93 -10.02 -5.38 -12.88
CA PRO A 93 -10.27 -4.27 -13.80
C PRO A 93 -11.61 -3.59 -13.50
N LYS A 94 -11.70 -2.29 -13.82
CA LYS A 94 -12.90 -1.50 -13.52
C LYS A 94 -14.13 -2.11 -14.21
N GLY A 95 -15.12 -2.52 -13.41
CA GLY A 95 -16.36 -3.12 -13.89
C GLY A 95 -16.38 -4.65 -13.81
N GLU A 96 -15.29 -5.27 -13.35
CA GLU A 96 -15.22 -6.70 -13.04
C GLU A 96 -15.28 -6.91 -11.52
N ASP A 97 -16.04 -7.93 -11.11
CA ASP A 97 -16.21 -8.29 -9.69
C ASP A 97 -15.13 -9.25 -9.19
N SER A 98 -14.38 -9.90 -10.09
CA SER A 98 -13.36 -10.88 -9.75
C SER A 98 -12.10 -10.69 -10.57
N PHE A 99 -10.96 -10.96 -9.94
CA PHE A 99 -9.68 -10.96 -10.61
C PHE A 99 -9.59 -12.12 -11.62
N SER A 100 -9.01 -11.85 -12.79
CA SER A 100 -8.58 -12.88 -13.73
C SER A 100 -7.20 -12.54 -14.29
N ALA A 101 -6.33 -13.54 -14.39
CA ALA A 101 -5.03 -13.37 -15.03
C ALA A 101 -5.20 -13.35 -16.55
N VAL A 102 -4.43 -12.51 -17.23
CA VAL A 102 -4.31 -12.55 -18.69
C VAL A 102 -3.52 -13.80 -19.10
N GLU A 103 -3.65 -14.23 -20.35
CA GLU A 103 -2.82 -15.32 -20.88
C GLU A 103 -1.33 -14.96 -20.75
N GLY A 104 -0.55 -15.84 -20.11
CA GLY A 104 0.86 -15.57 -19.81
C GLY A 104 1.12 -14.62 -18.63
N GLY A 105 0.08 -14.19 -17.90
CA GLY A 105 0.17 -13.36 -16.70
C GLY A 105 0.23 -14.17 -15.40
N PHE A 106 0.34 -13.45 -14.28
CA PHE A 106 0.34 -14.03 -12.93
C PHE A 106 -1.01 -13.89 -12.23
N SER A 107 -1.34 -14.85 -11.38
CA SER A 107 -2.57 -14.86 -10.59
C SER A 107 -2.38 -14.35 -9.18
N HIS A 108 -1.16 -14.42 -8.64
CA HIS A 108 -0.85 -14.02 -7.29
C HIS A 108 0.41 -13.13 -7.22
N ALA A 109 0.53 -12.40 -6.11
CA ALA A 109 1.64 -11.46 -5.92
C ALA A 109 2.98 -12.18 -5.65
N ASP A 110 2.97 -13.40 -5.10
CA ASP A 110 4.18 -14.20 -4.85
C ASP A 110 4.94 -14.56 -6.14
N GLU A 111 4.21 -14.70 -7.26
CA GLU A 111 4.81 -14.91 -8.58
C GLU A 111 5.60 -13.68 -9.03
N LEU A 112 5.06 -12.47 -8.80
CA LEU A 112 5.76 -11.21 -9.08
C LEU A 112 6.95 -10.99 -8.13
N VAL A 113 6.82 -11.35 -6.85
CA VAL A 113 7.94 -11.32 -5.90
C VAL A 113 9.07 -12.24 -6.39
N SER A 114 8.73 -13.48 -6.78
CA SER A 114 9.69 -14.45 -7.29
C SER A 114 10.38 -13.94 -8.56
N LEU A 115 9.62 -13.34 -9.48
CA LEU A 115 10.14 -12.75 -10.72
C LEU A 115 11.12 -11.61 -10.41
N ALA A 116 10.72 -10.67 -9.56
CA ALA A 116 11.56 -9.54 -9.18
C ALA A 116 12.83 -10.00 -8.47
N ARG A 117 12.73 -10.91 -7.50
CA ARG A 117 13.90 -11.42 -6.77
C ARG A 117 14.88 -12.18 -7.67
N ALA A 118 14.38 -12.94 -8.65
CA ALA A 118 15.22 -13.72 -9.56
C ALA A 118 16.00 -12.87 -10.57
N HIS A 119 15.41 -11.77 -11.05
CA HIS A 119 15.98 -10.95 -12.13
C HIS A 119 16.60 -9.63 -11.65
N PHE A 120 16.17 -9.13 -10.48
CA PHE A 120 16.54 -7.85 -9.91
C PHE A 120 16.81 -7.98 -8.40
N PRO A 121 17.81 -8.80 -8.00
CA PRO A 121 18.10 -9.07 -6.58
C PRO A 121 18.47 -7.83 -5.77
N GLU A 122 18.81 -6.72 -6.43
CA GLU A 122 19.08 -5.41 -5.83
C GLU A 122 17.85 -4.67 -5.32
N PHE A 123 16.63 -5.10 -5.70
CA PHE A 123 15.42 -4.47 -5.18
C PHE A 123 15.12 -4.86 -3.74
N SER A 124 14.71 -3.87 -2.96
CA SER A 124 13.89 -4.08 -1.76
C SER A 124 12.43 -4.30 -2.17
N ILE A 125 11.86 -5.45 -1.82
CA ILE A 125 10.54 -5.87 -2.29
C ILE A 125 9.54 -5.79 -1.12
N GLY A 126 8.61 -4.84 -1.21
CA GLY A 126 7.47 -4.74 -0.29
C GLY A 126 6.28 -5.56 -0.78
N VAL A 127 5.51 -6.15 0.15
CA VAL A 127 4.23 -6.82 -0.14
C VAL A 127 3.11 -6.35 0.79
N ALA A 128 1.86 -6.49 0.35
CA ALA A 128 0.71 -6.12 1.19
C ALA A 128 0.37 -7.21 2.23
N GLY A 129 0.05 -6.80 3.45
CA GLY A 129 -0.54 -7.63 4.51
C GLY A 129 -1.89 -7.08 4.96
N TYR A 130 -2.79 -7.91 5.49
CA TYR A 130 -4.16 -7.50 5.82
C TYR A 130 -4.48 -7.84 7.28
N PRO A 131 -4.40 -6.86 8.21
CA PRO A 131 -4.65 -7.11 9.64
C PRO A 131 -6.05 -7.67 9.94
N GLU A 132 -6.99 -7.43 9.02
CA GLU A 132 -8.38 -7.89 9.14
C GLU A 132 -8.79 -8.86 8.02
N LYS A 133 -7.82 -9.59 7.43
CA LYS A 133 -7.98 -10.54 6.31
C LYS A 133 -8.28 -9.86 4.97
N HIS A 134 -7.63 -10.31 3.90
CA HIS A 134 -8.02 -9.94 2.54
C HIS A 134 -9.50 -10.32 2.28
N PRO A 135 -10.33 -9.45 1.66
CA PRO A 135 -11.75 -9.74 1.41
C PRO A 135 -12.00 -11.10 0.74
N GLU A 136 -11.18 -11.45 -0.26
CA GLU A 136 -11.28 -12.71 -1.01
C GLU A 136 -10.70 -13.94 -0.30
N ALA A 137 -9.95 -13.79 0.80
CA ALA A 137 -9.41 -14.95 1.51
C ALA A 137 -10.53 -15.70 2.26
N PRO A 138 -10.52 -17.05 2.29
CA PRO A 138 -11.58 -17.82 2.94
C PRO A 138 -11.64 -17.59 4.45
N ASP A 139 -10.48 -17.42 5.08
CA ASP A 139 -10.31 -17.16 6.51
C ASP A 139 -8.97 -16.45 6.76
N PHE A 140 -8.80 -15.93 7.98
CA PHE A 140 -7.61 -15.17 8.36
C PHE A 140 -6.33 -16.02 8.39
N GLY A 141 -6.41 -17.29 8.81
CA GLY A 141 -5.25 -18.18 8.87
C GLY A 141 -4.71 -18.52 7.48
N SER A 142 -5.62 -18.75 6.52
CA SER A 142 -5.28 -18.92 5.11
C SER A 142 -4.61 -17.66 4.54
N ASP A 143 -5.11 -16.47 4.86
CA ASP A 143 -4.51 -15.20 4.41
C ASP A 143 -3.09 -14.98 4.93
N VAL A 144 -2.85 -15.29 6.22
CA VAL A 144 -1.50 -15.27 6.81
C VAL A 144 -0.58 -16.31 6.16
N THR A 145 -1.11 -17.49 5.81
CA THR A 145 -0.34 -18.53 5.09
C THR A 145 0.10 -18.04 3.71
N HIS A 146 -0.79 -17.37 2.97
CA HIS A 146 -0.44 -16.77 1.67
C HIS A 146 0.56 -15.61 1.83
N LEU A 147 0.47 -14.83 2.90
CA LEU A 147 1.49 -13.84 3.22
C LEU A 147 2.85 -14.48 3.51
N ALA A 148 2.89 -15.56 4.28
CA ALA A 148 4.12 -16.30 4.54
C ALA A 148 4.74 -16.84 3.24
N ASN A 149 3.91 -17.34 2.31
CA ASN A 149 4.37 -17.73 0.98
C ASN A 149 5.01 -16.55 0.22
N LYS A 150 4.34 -15.39 0.14
CA LYS A 150 4.90 -14.18 -0.49
C LYS A 150 6.25 -13.78 0.10
N VAL A 151 6.38 -13.84 1.44
CA VAL A 151 7.64 -13.53 2.12
C VAL A 151 8.71 -14.57 1.78
N SER A 152 8.38 -15.86 1.76
CA SER A 152 9.30 -16.94 1.39
C SER A 152 9.82 -16.84 -0.06
N CYS A 153 9.05 -16.22 -0.96
CA CYS A 153 9.47 -15.91 -2.33
C CYS A 153 10.51 -14.77 -2.42
N GLY A 154 10.78 -14.08 -1.31
CA GLY A 154 11.84 -13.07 -1.21
C GLY A 154 11.35 -11.64 -1.01
N ALA A 155 10.19 -11.43 -0.39
CA ALA A 155 9.80 -10.09 0.06
C ALA A 155 10.62 -9.68 1.30
N ASP A 156 11.00 -8.40 1.38
CA ASP A 156 11.87 -7.87 2.43
C ASP A 156 11.09 -7.21 3.58
N PHE A 157 9.84 -6.80 3.33
CA PHE A 157 8.95 -6.24 4.34
C PHE A 157 7.49 -6.33 3.90
N VAL A 158 6.60 -6.15 4.87
CA VAL A 158 5.15 -6.09 4.67
C VAL A 158 4.67 -4.68 4.99
N THR A 159 3.84 -4.09 4.13
CA THR A 159 3.03 -2.91 4.50
C THR A 159 1.61 -3.35 4.69
N THR A 160 1.00 -3.04 5.83
CA THR A 160 -0.38 -3.44 6.08
C THR A 160 -1.36 -2.59 5.27
N GLN A 161 -2.51 -3.18 4.95
CA GLN A 161 -3.72 -2.44 4.67
C GLN A 161 -4.06 -1.53 5.87
N LEU A 162 -4.81 -0.46 5.60
CA LEU A 162 -5.29 0.45 6.64
C LEU A 162 -6.08 -0.27 7.73
N PHE A 163 -5.94 0.21 8.96
CA PHE A 163 -6.71 -0.21 10.12
C PHE A 163 -6.92 0.98 11.07
N PHE A 164 -7.98 0.93 11.87
CA PHE A 164 -8.33 1.98 12.82
C PHE A 164 -8.26 1.54 14.28
N ASP A 165 -8.00 0.25 14.52
CA ASP A 165 -7.84 -0.36 15.83
C ASP A 165 -6.46 -1.03 15.89
N ASN A 166 -5.57 -0.49 16.72
CA ASN A 166 -4.19 -0.96 16.87
C ASN A 166 -4.12 -2.41 17.38
N ALA A 167 -5.12 -2.90 18.11
CA ALA A 167 -5.17 -4.29 18.54
C ALA A 167 -5.23 -5.26 17.35
N LYS A 168 -5.82 -4.84 16.21
CA LYS A 168 -5.83 -5.62 14.96
C LYS A 168 -4.42 -5.74 14.39
N TYR A 169 -3.65 -4.67 14.40
CA TYR A 169 -2.26 -4.67 13.95
C TYR A 169 -1.39 -5.57 14.82
N PHE A 170 -1.42 -5.41 16.14
CA PHE A 170 -0.59 -6.21 17.04
C PHE A 170 -0.93 -7.71 16.96
N SER A 171 -2.22 -8.06 16.95
CA SER A 171 -2.67 -9.45 16.76
C SER A 171 -2.23 -10.03 15.41
N PHE A 172 -2.25 -9.21 14.35
CA PHE A 172 -1.74 -9.60 13.04
C PHE A 172 -0.23 -9.81 13.04
N VAL A 173 0.55 -8.95 13.70
CA VAL A 173 2.00 -9.13 13.87
C VAL A 173 2.29 -10.43 14.63
N ASP A 174 1.59 -10.71 15.73
CA ASP A 174 1.74 -11.97 16.49
C ASP A 174 1.44 -13.20 15.63
N SER A 175 0.41 -13.11 14.80
CA SER A 175 0.05 -14.17 13.84
C SER A 175 1.11 -14.33 12.75
N CYS A 176 1.70 -13.24 12.27
CA CYS A 176 2.81 -13.26 11.33
C CYS A 176 4.03 -13.98 11.92
N ARG A 177 4.42 -13.64 13.17
CA ARG A 177 5.54 -14.30 13.86
C ARG A 177 5.27 -15.79 14.08
N THR A 178 4.05 -16.15 14.50
CA THR A 178 3.64 -17.56 14.63
C THR A 178 3.71 -18.30 13.29
N GLY A 179 3.41 -17.61 12.19
CA GLY A 179 3.54 -18.11 10.81
C GLY A 179 4.97 -18.10 10.24
N GLY A 180 5.99 -17.73 11.02
CA GLY A 180 7.39 -17.69 10.59
C GLY A 180 7.75 -16.50 9.70
N ILE A 181 6.92 -15.46 9.66
CA ILE A 181 7.22 -14.21 8.96
C ILE A 181 8.06 -13.35 9.90
N GLU A 182 9.34 -13.17 9.61
CA GLU A 182 10.29 -12.41 10.45
C GLU A 182 10.63 -11.02 9.89
N VAL A 183 10.22 -10.72 8.66
CA VAL A 183 10.44 -9.39 8.06
C VAL A 183 9.67 -8.29 8.81
N PRO A 184 10.09 -7.01 8.70
CA PRO A 184 9.35 -5.88 9.25
C PRO A 184 7.92 -5.83 8.71
N VAL A 185 6.97 -5.47 9.58
CA VAL A 185 5.55 -5.27 9.24
C VAL A 185 5.18 -3.82 9.52
N LEU A 186 5.24 -2.99 8.50
CA LEU A 186 5.00 -1.55 8.59
C LEU A 186 3.48 -1.27 8.70
N PRO A 187 3.02 -0.53 9.72
CA PRO A 187 1.60 -0.19 9.86
C PRO A 187 1.16 0.83 8.79
N GLY A 188 0.18 0.45 7.98
CA GLY A 188 -0.50 1.36 7.06
C GLY A 188 -1.58 2.16 7.79
N LEU A 189 -1.42 3.48 7.90
CA LEU A 189 -2.41 4.36 8.52
C LEU A 189 -3.01 5.32 7.50
N LEU A 190 -4.27 5.71 7.73
CA LEU A 190 -4.98 6.68 6.91
C LEU A 190 -5.71 7.69 7.80
N PRO A 191 -5.19 8.92 7.95
CA PRO A 191 -5.92 10.00 8.61
C PRO A 191 -7.24 10.28 7.89
N VAL A 192 -8.35 10.27 8.64
CA VAL A 192 -9.69 10.41 8.05
C VAL A 192 -9.99 11.87 7.70
N GLY A 193 -10.12 12.17 6.41
CA GLY A 193 -10.57 13.48 5.93
C GLY A 193 -12.07 13.56 5.59
N SER A 194 -12.78 12.43 5.55
CA SER A 194 -14.20 12.37 5.20
C SER A 194 -14.83 11.06 5.66
N LEU A 195 -15.97 11.15 6.38
CA LEU A 195 -16.71 9.98 6.85
C LEU A 195 -17.25 9.11 5.70
N SER A 196 -17.79 9.75 4.66
CA SER A 196 -18.37 9.03 3.52
C SER A 196 -17.29 8.31 2.72
N GLN A 197 -16.14 8.95 2.52
CA GLN A 197 -15.00 8.33 1.85
C GLN A 197 -14.48 7.14 2.65
N ILE A 198 -14.32 7.28 3.97
CA ILE A 198 -13.75 6.20 4.76
C ILE A 198 -14.69 5.00 4.90
N LYS A 199 -16.00 5.23 5.06
CA LYS A 199 -17.01 4.15 5.05
C LYS A 199 -16.92 3.34 3.75
N ARG A 200 -16.70 4.00 2.61
CA ARG A 200 -16.50 3.33 1.31
C ARG A 200 -15.20 2.52 1.27
N PHE A 201 -14.09 3.08 1.75
CA PHE A 201 -12.82 2.36 1.76
C PHE A 201 -12.87 1.12 2.66
N CYS A 202 -13.40 1.24 3.88
CA CYS A 202 -13.65 0.12 4.79
C CYS A 202 -14.49 -0.98 4.13
N ALA A 203 -15.58 -0.63 3.45
CA ALA A 203 -16.41 -1.61 2.73
C ALA A 203 -15.66 -2.33 1.60
N MET A 204 -14.70 -1.67 0.95
CA MET A 204 -13.90 -2.27 -0.12
C MET A 204 -12.76 -3.15 0.41
N CYS A 205 -12.04 -2.72 1.45
CA CYS A 205 -10.87 -3.44 1.95
C CYS A 205 -11.17 -4.40 3.11
N GLY A 206 -12.36 -4.34 3.69
CA GLY A 206 -12.77 -5.17 4.84
C GLY A 206 -12.33 -4.63 6.20
N ALA A 207 -11.72 -3.44 6.26
CA ALA A 207 -11.30 -2.84 7.52
C ALA A 207 -12.49 -2.38 8.36
N THR A 208 -12.42 -2.59 9.68
CA THR A 208 -13.47 -2.17 10.62
C THR A 208 -13.26 -0.71 11.02
N LEU A 209 -14.33 0.09 10.97
CA LEU A 209 -14.33 1.46 11.50
C LEU A 209 -14.90 1.45 12.93
N PRO A 210 -14.12 1.85 13.96
CA PRO A 210 -14.59 1.88 15.34
C PRO A 210 -15.81 2.79 15.53
N ASP A 211 -16.76 2.35 16.38
CA ASP A 211 -17.97 3.11 16.69
C ASP A 211 -17.66 4.48 17.30
N GLU A 212 -16.59 4.57 18.10
CA GLU A 212 -16.16 5.84 18.68
C GLU A 212 -15.69 6.83 17.62
N LEU A 213 -14.82 6.39 16.70
CA LEU A 213 -14.37 7.22 15.59
C LEU A 213 -15.55 7.64 14.71
N THR A 214 -16.47 6.72 14.44
CA THR A 214 -17.70 7.00 13.67
C THR A 214 -18.53 8.10 14.34
N ARG A 215 -18.81 7.98 15.64
CA ARG A 215 -19.58 8.99 16.39
C ARG A 215 -18.88 10.36 16.41
N ARG A 216 -17.56 10.40 16.57
CA ARG A 216 -16.79 11.66 16.53
C ARG A 216 -16.87 12.33 15.17
N LEU A 217 -16.78 11.56 14.09
CA LEU A 217 -16.90 12.07 12.72
C LEU A 217 -18.33 12.52 12.39
N GLU A 218 -19.35 11.81 12.87
CA GLU A 218 -20.76 12.23 12.70
C GLU A 218 -21.05 13.53 13.47
N ALA A 219 -20.49 13.68 14.67
CA ALA A 219 -20.61 14.91 15.45
C ALA A 219 -19.88 16.11 14.82
N ALA A 220 -18.80 15.87 14.07
CA ALA A 220 -18.08 16.91 13.32
C ALA A 220 -18.90 17.47 12.13
N GLY A 221 -19.89 16.73 11.63
CA GLY A 221 -20.72 17.13 10.50
C GLY A 221 -19.92 17.29 9.21
N ASP A 222 -20.23 18.34 8.44
CA ASP A 222 -19.64 18.61 7.12
C ASP A 222 -18.51 19.64 7.15
N ASP A 223 -18.08 20.13 8.32
CA ASP A 223 -16.97 21.08 8.43
C ASP A 223 -15.63 20.36 8.14
N PRO A 224 -14.95 20.64 7.02
CA PRO A 224 -13.73 19.92 6.65
C PRO A 224 -12.59 20.14 7.64
N SER A 225 -12.55 21.28 8.32
CA SER A 225 -11.53 21.58 9.33
C SER A 225 -11.73 20.73 10.57
N VAL A 226 -12.98 20.59 11.03
CA VAL A 226 -13.29 19.80 12.23
C VAL A 226 -13.13 18.31 11.94
N VAL A 227 -13.61 17.83 10.80
CA VAL A 227 -13.42 16.44 10.36
C VAL A 227 -11.92 16.11 10.25
N GLY A 228 -11.15 17.00 9.62
CA GLY A 228 -9.70 16.85 9.50
C GLY A 228 -9.00 16.77 10.85
N GLN A 229 -9.39 17.59 11.83
CA GLN A 229 -8.84 17.53 13.19
C GLN A 229 -9.17 16.21 13.89
N VAL A 230 -10.42 15.74 13.80
CA VAL A 230 -10.83 14.44 14.38
C VAL A 230 -10.01 13.30 13.80
N GLY A 231 -9.82 13.28 12.47
CA GLY A 231 -9.01 12.26 11.80
C GLY A 231 -7.53 12.34 12.16
N ALA A 232 -6.97 13.54 12.27
CA ALA A 232 -5.59 13.76 12.69
C ALA A 232 -5.35 13.32 14.14
N ASP A 233 -6.23 13.69 15.06
CA ASP A 233 -6.14 13.29 16.48
C ASP A 233 -6.22 11.77 16.64
N TRP A 234 -7.10 11.11 15.86
CA TRP A 234 -7.21 9.65 15.86
C TRP A 234 -5.92 8.99 15.37
N ALA A 235 -5.40 9.43 14.21
CA ALA A 235 -4.15 8.92 13.66
C ALA A 235 -2.95 9.19 14.58
N TYR A 236 -2.91 10.33 15.27
CA TYR A 236 -1.88 10.63 16.26
C TYR A 236 -1.92 9.65 17.44
N GLY A 237 -3.12 9.37 17.98
CA GLY A 237 -3.29 8.36 19.02
C GLY A 237 -2.84 6.97 18.56
N GLN A 238 -3.18 6.59 17.33
CA GLN A 238 -2.72 5.34 16.75
C GLN A 238 -1.19 5.28 16.65
N LEU A 239 -0.56 6.32 16.10
CA LEU A 239 0.89 6.41 15.94
C LEU A 239 1.63 6.31 17.28
N ALA A 240 1.16 7.04 18.30
CA ALA A 240 1.79 7.01 19.62
C ALA A 240 1.82 5.60 20.21
N GLU A 241 0.68 4.90 20.20
CA GLU A 241 0.60 3.53 20.72
C GLU A 241 1.38 2.52 19.86
N LEU A 242 1.39 2.68 18.53
CA LEU A 242 2.18 1.82 17.64
C LEU A 242 3.68 1.97 17.91
N LEU A 243 4.17 3.20 18.05
CA LEU A 243 5.57 3.48 18.38
C LEU A 243 5.95 2.94 19.77
N ASP A 244 5.10 3.16 20.77
CA ASP A 244 5.31 2.61 22.12
C ASP A 244 5.28 1.07 22.13
N GLY A 245 4.49 0.47 21.24
CA GLY A 245 4.40 -0.98 21.00
C GLY A 245 5.54 -1.55 20.16
N GLY A 246 6.49 -0.72 19.70
CA GLY A 246 7.66 -1.17 18.94
C GLY A 246 7.38 -1.50 17.47
N ALA A 247 6.35 -0.89 16.87
CA ALA A 247 6.20 -0.91 15.42
C ALA A 247 7.48 -0.34 14.76
N PRO A 248 7.98 -0.98 13.70
CA PRO A 248 9.21 -0.58 13.01
C PRO A 248 9.08 0.75 12.27
#